data_AF-A0A154BNX0-F1
#
_entry.id   AF-A0A154BNX0-F1
#
_cell.length_a   1.000
_cell.length_b   1.000
_cell.length_c   1.000
_cell.angle_alpha   90.00
_cell.angle_beta   90.00
_cell.angle_gamma   90.00
#
_symmetry.space_group_name_H-M   'P 1'
#
loop_
_entity.id
_entity.type
_entity.pdbx_description
1 polymer ?
#
loop_
_entity_poly.entity_id
_entity_poly.type
_entity_poly.pdbx_seq_one_letter_code
_entity_poly.pdbx_strand_id
1 'polypeptide(L)'
;MAKHRTTMPEDLVGKCHVVIHTAATAAGAAGAIPLPFADALPIGATQIAMIISLGEVFDLTIGRSMAESIAGLGLATTTGRFVVSNLLKVVNPPFGSVVAAATALAITESLGWMLADDFYRISVGEKPEKIAKAMGDAYNHFNKIKKVKKVNRNG
;
A
#
# COMPACT_ATOMS: atom_id res chain seq x y z
N MET A 1 -18.36 -10.10 15.55
CA MET A 1 -18.47 -8.84 14.77
C MET A 1 -17.51 -7.83 15.37
N ALA A 2 -16.39 -7.57 14.69
CA ALA A 2 -15.37 -6.64 15.18
C ALA A 2 -15.84 -5.20 14.95
N LYS A 3 -15.87 -4.40 16.02
CA LYS A 3 -16.18 -2.96 16.00
C LYS A 3 -15.10 -2.24 15.19
N HIS A 4 -15.38 -1.90 13.94
CA HIS A 4 -14.52 -0.99 13.17
C HIS A 4 -14.73 0.43 13.73
N ARG A 5 -13.71 1.00 14.37
CA ARG A 5 -13.73 2.40 14.79
C ARG A 5 -13.45 3.28 13.56
N THR A 6 -14.41 3.36 12.64
CA THR A 6 -14.41 4.42 11.63
C THR A 6 -15.18 5.59 12.20
N THR A 7 -14.50 6.72 12.35
CA THR A 7 -15.12 8.03 12.59
C THR A 7 -15.89 8.53 11.37
N MET A 8 -15.85 7.78 10.26
CA MET A 8 -16.40 8.07 8.94
C MET A 8 -17.86 7.59 8.80
N PRO A 9 -18.74 8.41 8.16
CA PRO A 9 -20.10 8.04 7.76
C PRO A 9 -20.18 6.76 6.92
N GLU A 10 -21.28 6.00 7.04
CA GLU A 10 -21.46 4.71 6.35
C GLU A 10 -21.49 4.84 4.82
N ASP A 11 -21.98 5.95 4.28
CA ASP A 11 -22.00 6.22 2.84
C ASP A 11 -20.59 6.39 2.26
N LEU A 12 -19.70 7.08 2.99
CA LEU A 12 -18.30 7.22 2.62
C LEU A 12 -17.54 5.90 2.77
N VAL A 13 -17.82 5.14 3.83
CA VAL A 13 -17.24 3.80 4.02
C VAL A 13 -17.59 2.88 2.83
N GLY A 14 -18.84 2.93 2.35
CA GLY A 14 -19.27 2.17 1.17
C GLY A 14 -18.51 2.55 -0.10
N LYS A 15 -18.35 3.84 -0.37
CA LYS A 15 -17.58 4.34 -1.53
C LYS A 15 -16.11 3.92 -1.46
N CYS A 16 -15.47 4.12 -0.29
CA CYS A 16 -14.10 3.70 -0.07
C CYS A 16 -13.93 2.20 -0.25
N HIS A 17 -14.83 1.38 0.30
CA HIS A 17 -14.77 -0.08 0.16
C HIS A 17 -14.76 -0.50 -1.32
N VAL A 18 -15.62 0.10 -2.16
CA VAL A 18 -15.64 -0.21 -3.61
C VAL A 18 -14.31 0.13 -4.26
N VAL A 19 -13.76 1.33 -4.02
CA VAL A 19 -12.47 1.75 -4.61
C VAL A 19 -11.32 0.85 -4.14
N ILE A 20 -11.27 0.56 -2.83
CA ILE A 20 -10.21 -0.25 -2.23
C ILE A 20 -10.28 -1.70 -2.70
N HIS A 21 -11.48 -2.29 -2.68
CA HIS A 21 -11.66 -3.69 -3.03
C HIS A 21 -11.44 -3.94 -4.53
N THR A 22 -11.86 -3.00 -5.40
CA THR A 22 -11.58 -3.08 -6.84
C THR A 22 -10.09 -2.97 -7.13
N ALA A 23 -9.38 -2.06 -6.47
CA ALA A 23 -7.93 -1.96 -6.59
C ALA A 23 -7.23 -3.22 -6.04
N ALA A 24 -7.69 -3.76 -4.91
CA ALA A 24 -7.10 -4.94 -4.30
C ALA A 24 -7.30 -6.21 -5.12
N THR A 25 -8.47 -6.38 -5.72
CA THR A 25 -8.73 -7.49 -6.65
C THR A 25 -7.89 -7.37 -7.91
N ALA A 26 -7.73 -6.17 -8.48
CA ALA A 26 -6.82 -5.92 -9.58
C ALA A 26 -5.35 -6.21 -9.22
N ALA A 27 -4.89 -5.78 -8.04
CA ALA A 27 -3.54 -6.07 -7.55
C ALA A 27 -3.33 -7.57 -7.28
N GLY A 28 -4.34 -8.25 -6.73
CA GLY A 28 -4.33 -9.70 -6.52
C GLY A 28 -4.23 -10.47 -7.84
N ALA A 29 -4.98 -10.05 -8.87
CA ALA A 29 -4.91 -10.62 -10.20
C ALA A 29 -3.52 -10.43 -10.84
N ALA A 30 -2.92 -9.24 -10.71
CA ALA A 30 -1.55 -9.00 -11.14
C ALA A 30 -0.55 -9.88 -10.37
N GLY A 31 -0.72 -10.03 -9.05
CA GLY A 31 0.10 -10.88 -8.19
C GLY A 31 -0.01 -12.37 -8.51
N ALA A 32 -1.14 -12.82 -9.06
CA ALA A 32 -1.36 -14.21 -9.48
C ALA A 32 -0.59 -14.60 -10.74
N ILE A 33 0.01 -13.64 -11.45
CA ILE A 33 0.83 -13.93 -12.62
C ILE A 33 2.12 -14.61 -12.14
N PRO A 34 2.48 -15.80 -12.67
CA PRO A 34 3.66 -16.57 -12.26
C PRO A 34 4.97 -15.97 -12.80
N LEU A 35 5.02 -14.66 -13.02
CA LEU A 35 6.20 -13.93 -13.46
C LEU A 35 6.76 -13.15 -12.27
N PRO A 36 8.01 -13.40 -11.86
CA PRO A 36 8.60 -12.68 -10.76
C PRO A 36 8.84 -11.21 -11.15
N PHE A 37 8.52 -10.29 -10.25
CA PHE A 37 8.69 -8.83 -10.37
C PHE A 37 7.89 -8.12 -11.48
N ALA A 38 7.35 -8.85 -12.45
CA ALA A 38 6.56 -8.28 -13.55
C ALA A 38 5.23 -7.68 -13.07
N ASP A 39 4.72 -8.14 -11.93
CA ASP A 39 3.52 -7.65 -11.28
C ASP A 39 3.70 -6.28 -10.60
N ALA A 40 4.94 -5.85 -10.34
CA ALA A 40 5.21 -4.61 -9.60
C ALA A 40 4.73 -3.34 -10.32
N LEU A 41 4.89 -3.26 -11.65
CA LEU A 41 4.43 -2.11 -12.44
C LEU A 41 2.89 -1.96 -12.44
N PRO A 42 2.11 -3.00 -12.83
CA PRO A 42 0.65 -2.91 -12.78
C PRO A 42 0.12 -2.73 -11.34
N ILE A 43 0.75 -3.34 -10.34
CA ILE A 43 0.38 -3.12 -8.92
C ILE A 43 0.63 -1.65 -8.53
N GLY A 44 1.78 -1.08 -8.87
CA GLY A 44 2.10 0.32 -8.57
C GLY A 44 1.12 1.30 -9.24
N ALA A 45 0.79 1.06 -10.51
CA ALA A 45 -0.21 1.86 -11.22
C ALA A 45 -1.60 1.76 -10.57
N THR A 46 -2.00 0.56 -10.16
CA THR A 46 -3.26 0.31 -9.43
C THR A 46 -3.31 1.05 -8.11
N GLN A 47 -2.20 1.05 -7.35
CA GLN A 47 -2.11 1.80 -6.09
C GLN A 47 -2.22 3.31 -6.30
N ILE A 48 -1.55 3.88 -7.33
CA ILE A 48 -1.66 5.31 -7.66
C ILE A 48 -3.10 5.69 -8.00
N ALA A 49 -3.76 4.90 -8.85
CA ALA A 49 -5.15 5.12 -9.22
C ALA A 49 -6.07 5.06 -7.99
N MET A 50 -5.91 4.05 -7.14
CA MET A 50 -6.66 3.91 -5.89
C MET A 50 -6.49 5.12 -4.97
N ILE A 51 -5.26 5.63 -4.82
CA ILE A 51 -4.98 6.79 -3.97
C ILE A 51 -5.71 8.04 -4.50
N ILE A 52 -5.67 8.27 -5.81
CA ILE A 52 -6.34 9.42 -6.43
C ILE A 52 -7.86 9.30 -6.26
N SER A 53 -8.43 8.15 -6.61
CA SER A 53 -9.88 7.91 -6.49
C SER A 53 -10.37 7.97 -5.05
N LEU A 54 -9.58 7.53 -4.07
CA LEU A 54 -9.91 7.71 -2.65
C LEU A 54 -9.94 9.20 -2.26
N GLY A 55 -9.02 10.01 -2.77
CA GLY A 55 -9.04 11.45 -2.55
C GLY A 55 -10.32 12.10 -3.04
N GLU A 56 -10.76 11.74 -4.24
CA GLU A 56 -12.00 12.24 -4.86
C GLU A 56 -13.25 11.91 -4.02
N VAL A 57 -13.27 10.77 -3.31
CA VAL A 57 -14.39 10.43 -2.40
C VAL A 57 -14.56 11.44 -1.27
N PHE A 58 -13.48 12.11 -0.87
CA PHE A 58 -13.47 13.11 0.21
C PHE A 58 -13.26 14.55 -0.29
N ASP A 59 -13.50 14.79 -1.58
CA ASP A 59 -13.26 16.10 -2.22
C ASP A 59 -11.81 16.62 -2.07
N LEU A 60 -10.84 15.71 -1.92
CA LEU A 60 -9.42 16.03 -1.84
C LEU A 60 -8.76 15.90 -3.21
N THR A 61 -8.04 16.95 -3.63
CA THR A 61 -7.23 16.90 -4.85
C THR A 61 -5.87 16.28 -4.55
N ILE A 62 -5.73 14.99 -4.88
CA ILE A 62 -4.48 14.25 -4.70
C ILE A 62 -3.65 14.33 -5.98
N GLY A 63 -2.57 15.10 -5.94
CA GLY A 63 -1.64 15.19 -7.07
C GLY A 63 -0.92 13.86 -7.32
N ARG A 64 -0.63 13.55 -8.60
CA ARG A 64 0.07 12.33 -9.01
C ARG A 64 1.38 12.09 -8.25
N SER A 65 2.19 13.13 -8.04
CA SER A 65 3.46 13.03 -7.29
C SER A 65 3.26 12.60 -5.82
N MET A 66 2.17 13.07 -5.19
CA MET A 66 1.82 12.64 -3.83
C MET A 66 1.34 11.19 -3.83
N ALA A 67 0.50 10.81 -4.80
CA ALA A 67 0.07 9.43 -4.97
C ALA A 67 1.25 8.47 -5.22
N GLU A 68 2.19 8.85 -6.08
CA GLU A 68 3.43 8.10 -6.33
C GLU A 68 4.29 7.96 -5.07
N SER A 69 4.39 9.03 -4.26
CA SER A 69 5.13 9.01 -2.99
C SER A 69 4.49 8.05 -1.97
N ILE A 70 3.16 8.08 -1.85
CA ILE A 70 2.40 7.19 -0.96
C ILE A 70 2.47 5.74 -1.45
N ALA A 71 2.28 5.50 -2.75
CA ALA A 71 2.42 4.18 -3.35
C ALA A 71 3.84 3.63 -3.16
N GLY A 72 4.86 4.46 -3.40
CA GLY A 72 6.26 4.13 -3.17
C GLY A 72 6.57 3.75 -1.72
N LEU A 73 5.94 4.42 -0.74
CA LEU A 73 6.02 4.04 0.67
C LEU A 73 5.37 2.68 0.94
N GLY A 74 4.19 2.43 0.37
CA GLY A 74 3.50 1.14 0.44
C GLY A 74 4.39 0.00 -0.08
N LEU A 75 5.02 0.20 -1.24
CA LEU A 75 5.97 -0.75 -1.82
C LEU A 75 7.22 -0.93 -0.93
N ALA A 76 7.80 0.17 -0.44
CA ALA A 76 9.00 0.12 0.40
C ALA A 76 8.79 -0.72 1.67
N THR A 77 7.65 -0.56 2.33
CA THR A 77 7.31 -1.29 3.57
C THR A 77 7.00 -2.78 3.35
N THR A 78 6.71 -3.19 2.12
CA THR A 78 6.38 -4.58 1.78
C THR A 78 7.45 -5.29 0.96
N THR A 79 8.57 -4.63 0.66
CA THR A 79 9.71 -5.18 -0.11
C THR A 79 10.11 -6.59 0.33
N GLY A 80 10.21 -6.86 1.64
CA GLY A 80 10.60 -8.19 2.13
C GLY A 80 9.60 -9.30 1.78
N ARG A 81 8.30 -8.99 1.80
CA ARG A 81 7.23 -9.93 1.41
C ARG A 81 7.23 -10.18 -0.10
N PHE A 82 7.46 -9.14 -0.90
CA PHE A 82 7.65 -9.28 -2.34
C PHE A 82 8.85 -10.16 -2.67
N VAL A 83 9.98 -10.01 -2.00
CA VAL A 83 11.15 -10.88 -2.24
C VAL A 83 10.81 -12.35 -1.96
N VAL A 84 10.13 -12.64 -0.85
CA VAL A 84 9.72 -14.01 -0.49
C VAL A 84 8.72 -14.58 -1.50
N SER A 85 7.68 -13.83 -1.86
CA SER A 85 6.67 -14.30 -2.83
C SER A 85 7.28 -14.54 -4.21
N ASN A 86 8.18 -13.68 -4.66
CA ASN A 86 8.88 -13.84 -5.93
C ASN A 86 9.84 -15.04 -5.92
N LEU A 87 10.55 -15.29 -4.82
CA LEU A 87 11.34 -16.53 -4.67
C LEU A 87 10.46 -17.78 -4.70
N LEU A 88 9.30 -17.74 -4.04
CA LEU A 88 8.34 -18.85 -4.08
C LEU A 88 7.79 -19.07 -5.50
N LYS A 89 7.58 -18.01 -6.28
CA LYS A 89 7.21 -18.14 -7.71
C LYS A 89 8.28 -18.86 -8.53
N VAL A 90 9.57 -18.70 -8.18
CA VAL A 90 10.68 -19.40 -8.86
C VAL A 90 10.74 -20.88 -8.45
N VAL A 91 10.56 -21.18 -7.16
CA VAL A 91 10.67 -22.56 -6.63
C VAL A 91 9.42 -23.39 -6.91
N ASN A 92 8.23 -22.80 -6.77
CA ASN A 92 6.96 -23.46 -6.99
C ASN A 92 5.91 -22.45 -7.51
N PRO A 93 5.86 -22.23 -8.84
CA PRO A 93 5.03 -21.21 -9.48
C PRO A 93 3.54 -21.18 -9.07
N PRO A 94 2.81 -22.31 -9.02
CA PRO A 94 1.39 -22.28 -8.63
C PRO A 94 1.20 -21.83 -7.18
N PHE A 95 2.05 -22.29 -6.25
CA PHE A 95 1.97 -21.88 -4.85
C PHE A 95 2.44 -20.44 -4.65
N GLY A 96 3.54 -20.05 -5.30
CA GLY A 96 4.06 -18.68 -5.25
C GLY A 96 3.07 -17.66 -5.80
N SER A 97 2.31 -18.01 -6.84
CA SER A 97 1.28 -17.15 -7.43
C SER A 97 0.09 -16.94 -6.50
N VAL A 98 -0.37 -17.99 -5.81
CA VAL A 98 -1.45 -17.88 -4.81
C VAL A 98 -1.02 -17.01 -3.64
N VAL A 99 0.18 -17.25 -3.10
CA VAL A 99 0.73 -16.45 -1.99
C VAL A 99 0.91 -14.99 -2.41
N ALA A 100 1.44 -14.74 -3.60
CA ALA A 100 1.62 -13.38 -4.13
C ALA A 100 0.29 -12.67 -4.36
N ALA A 101 -0.72 -13.34 -4.92
CA ALA A 101 -2.06 -12.79 -5.11
C ALA A 101 -2.71 -12.39 -3.78
N ALA A 102 -2.71 -13.30 -2.80
CA ALA A 102 -3.26 -13.04 -1.47
C ALA A 102 -2.52 -11.90 -0.76
N THR A 103 -1.19 -11.87 -0.90
CA THR A 103 -0.36 -10.82 -0.32
C THR A 103 -0.65 -9.46 -0.97
N ALA A 104 -0.73 -9.39 -2.30
CA ALA A 104 -1.02 -8.16 -3.03
C ALA A 104 -2.41 -7.61 -2.72
N LEU A 105 -3.41 -8.49 -2.58
CA LEU A 105 -4.78 -8.14 -2.17
C LEU A 105 -4.76 -7.55 -0.75
N ALA A 106 -4.19 -8.27 0.22
CA ALA A 106 -4.15 -7.82 1.61
C ALA A 106 -3.36 -6.50 1.79
N ILE A 107 -2.24 -6.34 1.08
CA ILE A 107 -1.45 -5.10 1.11
C ILE A 107 -2.25 -3.93 0.53
N THR A 108 -2.92 -4.14 -0.61
CA THR A 108 -3.69 -3.09 -1.26
C THR A 108 -4.92 -2.70 -0.44
N GLU A 109 -5.64 -3.68 0.13
CA GLU A 109 -6.78 -3.37 1.03
C GLU A 109 -6.33 -2.61 2.27
N SER A 110 -5.28 -3.10 2.95
CA SER A 110 -4.79 -2.44 4.17
C SER A 110 -4.27 -1.02 3.90
N LEU A 111 -3.52 -0.82 2.82
CA LEU A 111 -3.09 0.52 2.38
C LEU A 111 -4.30 1.41 2.08
N GLY A 112 -5.27 0.90 1.32
CA GLY A 112 -6.48 1.64 0.97
C GLY A 112 -7.26 2.12 2.20
N TRP A 113 -7.45 1.25 3.19
CA TRP A 113 -8.15 1.62 4.43
C TRP A 113 -7.36 2.59 5.31
N MET A 114 -6.04 2.49 5.33
CA MET A 114 -5.20 3.48 6.00
C MET A 114 -5.34 4.87 5.39
N LEU A 115 -5.41 4.95 4.05
CA LEU A 115 -5.58 6.21 3.33
C LEU A 115 -6.98 6.78 3.46
N ALA A 116 -8.01 5.94 3.38
CA ALA A 116 -9.40 6.37 3.55
C ALA A 116 -9.61 7.03 4.93
N ASP A 117 -9.00 6.48 5.98
CA ASP A 117 -9.05 7.06 7.33
C ASP A 117 -8.36 8.44 7.40
N ASP A 118 -7.13 8.55 6.87
CA ASP A 118 -6.39 9.82 6.89
C ASP A 118 -7.01 10.88 5.97
N PHE A 119 -7.56 10.50 4.82
CA PHE A 119 -8.26 11.41 3.93
C PHE A 119 -9.56 11.90 4.54
N TYR A 120 -10.30 11.02 5.22
CA TYR A 120 -11.45 11.44 6.01
C TYR A 120 -11.05 12.47 7.08
N ARG A 121 -10.00 12.19 7.85
CA ARG A 121 -9.47 13.12 8.86
C ARG A 121 -9.10 14.47 8.25
N ILE A 122 -8.39 14.48 7.13
CA ILE A 122 -8.05 15.72 6.41
C ILE A 122 -9.31 16.46 5.97
N SER A 123 -10.31 15.75 5.45
CA SER A 123 -11.56 16.36 4.99
C SER A 123 -12.34 17.06 6.10
N VAL A 124 -12.23 16.57 7.34
CA VAL A 124 -12.83 17.19 8.54
C VAL A 124 -11.91 18.17 9.27
N GLY A 125 -10.75 18.51 8.68
CA GLY A 125 -9.80 19.48 9.23
C GLY A 125 -8.80 18.92 10.26
N GLU A 126 -8.76 17.60 10.44
CA GLU A 126 -7.78 16.91 11.26
C GLU A 126 -6.49 16.58 10.49
N LYS A 127 -5.39 16.37 11.21
CA LYS A 127 -4.11 15.99 10.60
C LYS A 127 -4.08 14.49 10.27
N PRO A 128 -3.40 14.08 9.19
CA PRO A 128 -3.16 12.67 8.89
C PRO A 128 -2.27 12.05 9.95
N GLU A 129 -2.66 10.88 10.47
CA GLU A 129 -1.94 10.19 11.54
C GLU A 129 -1.20 8.96 10.99
N LYS A 130 -1.88 8.14 10.18
CA LYS A 130 -1.37 6.84 9.74
C LYS A 130 -0.29 6.99 8.66
N ILE A 131 -0.51 7.86 7.69
CA ILE A 131 0.45 8.24 6.64
C ILE A 131 1.68 8.88 7.28
N ALA A 132 1.49 9.81 8.22
CA ALA A 132 2.58 10.48 8.91
C ALA A 132 3.46 9.50 9.70
N LYS A 133 2.83 8.57 10.43
CA LYS A 133 3.53 7.50 11.13
C LYS A 133 4.27 6.57 10.17
N ALA A 134 3.63 6.15 9.08
CA ALA A 134 4.26 5.29 8.07
C ALA A 134 5.48 5.96 7.42
N MET A 135 5.38 7.25 7.09
CA MET A 135 6.50 8.05 6.58
C MET A 135 7.63 8.16 7.62
N GLY A 136 7.30 8.42 8.89
CA GLY A 136 8.27 8.47 9.98
C GLY A 136 8.99 7.13 10.21
N ASP A 137 8.26 6.02 10.19
CA ASP A 137 8.78 4.67 10.34
C ASP A 137 9.74 4.32 9.19
N ALA A 138 9.37 4.65 7.94
CA ALA A 138 10.24 4.46 6.79
C ALA A 138 11.49 5.34 6.86
N TYR A 139 11.36 6.63 7.18
CA TYR A 139 12.50 7.55 7.32
C TYR A 139 13.50 7.05 8.37
N ASN A 140 13.01 6.61 9.53
CA ASN A 140 13.83 6.05 10.59
C ASN A 140 14.54 4.77 10.15
N HIS A 141 13.85 3.89 9.41
CA HIS A 141 14.44 2.66 8.88
C HIS A 141 15.57 2.96 7.87
N PHE A 142 15.34 3.87 6.92
CA PHE A 142 16.36 4.29 5.96
C PHE A 142 17.57 4.94 6.64
N ASN A 143 17.35 5.78 7.65
CA ASN A 143 18.44 6.37 8.42
C ASN A 143 19.23 5.32 9.22
N LYS A 144 18.57 4.29 9.75
CA LYS A 144 19.25 3.15 10.40
C LYS A 144 20.14 2.41 9.40
N ILE A 145 19.66 2.11 8.19
CA ILE A 145 20.46 1.46 7.14
C ILE A 145 21.66 2.34 6.74
N LYS A 146 21.45 3.67 6.58
CA LYS A 146 22.54 4.60 6.28
C LYS A 146 23.59 4.63 7.40
N LYS A 147 23.19 4.58 8.68
CA LYS A 147 24.12 4.47 9.82
C LYS A 147 24.89 3.14 9.81
N VAL A 148 24.23 2.01 9.57
CA VAL A 148 24.87 0.69 9.49
C VAL A 148 25.89 0.62 8.36
N LYS A 149 25.58 1.16 7.16
CA LYS A 149 26.54 1.24 6.05
C LYS A 149 27.75 2.15 6.34
N LYS A 150 27.58 3.19 7.17
CA LYS A 150 28.67 4.11 7.55
C LYS A 150 29.59 3.50 8.61
N VAL A 151 29.04 2.69 9.52
CA VAL A 151 29.82 1.92 10.51
C VAL A 151 30.60 0.78 9.84
N ASN A 152 30.02 0.08 8.87
CA ASN A 152 30.65 -1.06 8.19
C ASN A 152 31.63 -0.69 7.06
N ARG A 153 31.90 0.60 6.83
CA ARG A 153 32.90 1.11 5.86
C ARG A 153 34.17 1.65 6.53
N ASN A 154 34.21 1.69 7.86
CA ASN A 154 35.35 2.19 8.65
C ASN A 154 36.00 1.06 9.50
N GLY A 155 35.79 -0.20 9.14
CA GLY A 155 36.40 -1.39 9.74
C GLY A 155 37.13 -2.20 8.69
#